data_AF-A0A2V9H5X3-F1
#
_entry.id   AF-A0A2V9H5X3-F1
#
_cell.length_a   1.000
_cell.length_b   1.000
_cell.length_c   1.000
_cell.angle_alpha   90.00
_cell.angle_beta   90.00
_cell.angle_gamma   90.00
#
_symmetry.space_group_name_H-M   'P 1'
#
loop_
_entity.id
_entity.type
_entity.pdbx_description
1 polymer ?
#
loop_
_entity_poly.entity_id
_entity_poly.type
_entity_poly.pdbx_seq_one_letter_code
_entity_poly.pdbx_strand_id
1 'polypeptide(L)'
;MQVEKPVSKGLVLGVLAITVRLLCFPDDPLSAKSNNSIQDEQEVLSTPQSATQNQNTPRPNLETAEDWNRRLKELLDSNPSAPAVSAGEYRIGPEDVLNINIFEAQELNREVRVSAGGDISLPLLGSVRAAGLTPRELEFVLQELLHRTYMKDPHVSVFVHEMQSHPVSVMGAVRRPGVFQIRGSKTLLEVLSLAEGLADDAGETVIILRGAALTAEPHLAADYPAGSDHPSSSAQNAAEGTAVSSALNSNRFASEDAVQVNLKDLLESADSHGNPLVHPGDIVKVTRAGVVYVIGEVRKPGGFALKSNEKISVLQALALSEGLTRTAAKSGARIIRTDQQSGERKETPIDLGKILAGKAPDPVLEAKDIIFVPNSAAKTTLGRGVEAAAQTLTGILIFH
;
A
#
# COMPACT_ATOMS: atom_id res chain seq x y z
N MET A 1 51.98 32.06 49.17
CA MET A 1 51.05 32.43 48.08
C MET A 1 49.68 31.87 48.47
N GLN A 2 48.83 32.76 49.03
CA GLN A 2 47.34 32.75 49.21
C GLN A 2 46.63 31.35 49.19
N VAL A 3 45.94 30.77 50.20
CA VAL A 3 45.00 31.26 51.27
C VAL A 3 43.80 31.98 50.62
N GLU A 4 42.50 31.65 50.73
CA GLU A 4 41.66 31.06 51.78
C GLU A 4 40.28 30.64 51.19
N LYS A 5 39.50 29.83 51.94
CA LYS A 5 38.03 29.60 51.86
C LYS A 5 37.30 30.68 52.74
N PRO A 6 35.97 30.69 53.04
CA PRO A 6 34.71 30.33 52.35
C PRO A 6 33.46 31.26 52.64
N VAL A 7 32.27 30.93 52.07
CA VAL A 7 30.88 30.94 52.66
C VAL A 7 30.07 32.25 52.98
N SER A 8 28.82 32.32 52.43
CA SER A 8 27.50 32.70 53.02
C SER A 8 26.87 34.13 53.00
N LYS A 9 25.51 34.09 52.99
CA LYS A 9 24.43 35.08 53.27
C LYS A 9 23.93 35.88 52.05
N GLY A 10 22.64 36.12 51.78
CA GLY A 10 21.38 35.90 52.50
C GLY A 10 20.49 37.17 52.39
N LEU A 11 19.27 37.02 51.84
CA LEU A 11 18.01 37.76 52.09
C LEU A 11 17.96 39.32 52.04
N VAL A 12 16.99 39.91 51.31
CA VAL A 12 16.01 40.92 51.81
C VAL A 12 14.86 41.12 50.80
N LEU A 13 13.66 41.22 51.38
CA LEU A 13 12.30 41.38 50.87
C LEU A 13 11.94 42.88 50.65
N GLY A 14 11.05 43.21 49.70
CA GLY A 14 10.50 44.56 49.56
C GLY A 14 9.26 44.66 48.67
N VAL A 15 8.10 44.73 49.32
CA VAL A 15 6.72 44.85 48.79
C VAL A 15 6.40 46.34 48.45
N LEU A 16 5.37 46.56 47.60
CA LEU A 16 4.29 47.59 47.68
C LEU A 16 4.06 48.29 46.31
N ALA A 17 3.07 47.87 45.50
CA ALA A 17 1.63 48.21 45.48
C ALA A 17 1.25 49.54 44.77
N ILE A 18 0.43 49.36 43.71
CA ILE A 18 -0.80 50.10 43.35
C ILE A 18 -0.70 51.62 43.08
N THR A 19 -1.11 52.05 41.88
CA THR A 19 -2.33 52.87 41.66
C THR A 19 -2.55 53.17 40.16
N VAL A 20 -3.76 52.83 39.71
CA VAL A 20 -4.35 53.12 38.39
C VAL A 20 -4.80 54.58 38.33
N ARG A 21 -4.62 55.27 37.19
CA ARG A 21 -5.56 56.33 36.79
C ARG A 21 -5.71 56.47 35.27
N LEU A 22 -6.93 56.21 34.84
CA LEU A 22 -7.54 56.38 33.53
C LEU A 22 -7.73 57.87 33.18
N LEU A 23 -7.75 58.22 31.89
CA LEU A 23 -8.56 59.25 31.17
C LEU A 23 -7.77 59.73 29.94
N CYS A 24 -8.14 59.32 28.72
CA CYS A 24 -9.12 59.92 27.80
C CYS A 24 -8.55 60.98 26.84
N PHE A 25 -8.74 60.69 25.55
CA PHE A 25 -8.63 61.51 24.33
C PHE A 25 -9.31 62.89 24.42
N PRO A 26 -8.96 63.90 23.59
CA PRO A 26 -9.61 64.02 22.26
C PRO A 26 -8.74 64.60 21.11
N ASP A 27 -9.33 64.48 19.93
CA ASP A 27 -8.89 64.78 18.56
C ASP A 27 -8.53 66.25 18.20
N ASP A 28 -7.72 66.35 17.14
CA ASP A 28 -7.50 67.38 16.09
C ASP A 28 -8.55 68.52 15.95
N PRO A 29 -8.20 69.74 15.43
CA PRO A 29 -7.73 69.90 14.03
C PRO A 29 -6.87 71.15 13.63
N LEU A 30 -6.23 70.99 12.47
CA LEU A 30 -6.00 71.94 11.34
C LEU A 30 -5.60 73.42 11.61
N SER A 31 -4.42 73.82 11.09
CA SER A 31 -4.29 74.64 9.85
C SER A 31 -3.04 75.55 9.79
N ALA A 32 -2.11 75.16 8.91
CA ALA A 32 -1.37 75.91 7.89
C ALA A 32 -0.68 77.28 8.15
N LYS A 33 0.64 77.30 7.86
CA LYS A 33 1.36 78.17 6.90
C LYS A 33 2.75 77.53 6.64
N SER A 34 3.06 76.99 5.44
CA SER A 34 3.53 77.68 4.21
C SER A 34 4.98 78.20 4.38
N ASN A 35 6.03 77.88 3.60
CA ASN A 35 6.26 77.25 2.27
C ASN A 35 7.73 76.76 2.21
N ASN A 36 8.06 75.67 1.51
CA ASN A 36 8.63 75.71 0.14
C ASN A 36 9.07 74.32 -0.37
N SER A 37 8.73 74.06 -1.64
CA SER A 37 9.39 73.18 -2.62
C SER A 37 9.12 71.65 -2.63
N ILE A 38 7.91 71.29 -3.08
CA ILE A 38 7.54 70.45 -4.25
C ILE A 38 8.74 69.77 -4.99
N GLN A 39 8.79 68.46 -5.32
CA GLN A 39 7.75 67.59 -5.91
C GLN A 39 8.00 66.07 -5.67
N ASP A 40 6.88 65.37 -5.43
CA ASP A 40 6.49 63.94 -5.48
C ASP A 40 7.07 63.12 -6.68
N GLU A 41 7.09 61.78 -6.78
CA GLU A 41 6.37 60.64 -6.16
C GLU A 41 7.02 59.34 -6.71
N GLN A 42 7.16 58.27 -5.91
CA GLN A 42 6.60 56.93 -6.24
C GLN A 42 6.96 55.85 -5.21
N GLU A 43 5.89 55.24 -4.72
CA GLU A 43 5.74 54.16 -3.78
C GLU A 43 5.83 52.80 -4.50
N VAL A 44 6.71 51.88 -4.06
CA VAL A 44 6.48 50.43 -4.20
C VAL A 44 7.12 49.66 -3.04
N LEU A 45 6.25 49.07 -2.23
CA LEU A 45 6.39 47.90 -1.34
C LEU A 45 7.72 47.10 -1.42
N SER A 46 8.53 47.19 -0.36
CA SER A 46 9.70 46.33 -0.14
C SER A 46 9.38 45.19 0.83
N THR A 47 9.36 43.97 0.31
CA THR A 47 9.40 42.69 1.04
C THR A 47 10.71 42.53 1.83
N PRO A 48 10.71 41.90 3.02
CA PRO A 48 11.92 41.27 3.56
C PRO A 48 12.04 39.84 3.05
N GLN A 49 12.96 39.67 2.10
CA GLN A 49 13.89 38.54 1.92
C GLN A 49 13.36 37.10 2.05
N SER A 50 13.22 36.51 0.87
CA SER A 50 13.32 35.09 0.56
C SER A 50 14.50 34.40 1.26
N ALA A 51 14.20 33.44 2.11
CA ALA A 51 15.09 32.32 2.37
C ALA A 51 14.91 31.31 1.22
N THR A 52 15.69 31.47 0.16
CA THR A 52 15.80 30.48 -0.91
C THR A 52 16.63 29.30 -0.39
N GLN A 53 15.98 28.30 0.21
CA GLN A 53 16.56 26.96 0.30
C GLN A 53 16.12 26.15 -0.93
N ASN A 54 17.03 26.11 -1.91
CA ASN A 54 17.20 25.12 -2.97
C ASN A 54 16.19 23.95 -2.97
N GLN A 55 15.04 24.14 -3.65
CA GLN A 55 14.28 23.04 -4.22
C GLN A 55 14.92 22.68 -5.57
N ASN A 56 16.00 21.91 -5.55
CA ASN A 56 16.57 21.31 -6.75
C ASN A 56 17.36 20.04 -6.43
N THR A 57 16.83 19.20 -5.53
CA THR A 57 17.23 17.79 -5.52
C THR A 57 16.48 17.12 -6.67
N PRO A 58 17.18 16.58 -7.69
CA PRO A 58 16.54 15.75 -8.70
C PRO A 58 15.74 14.67 -7.98
N ARG A 59 14.44 14.55 -8.29
CA ARG A 59 13.64 13.42 -7.80
C ARG A 59 14.39 12.16 -8.22
N PRO A 60 14.80 11.29 -7.29
CA PRO A 60 15.48 10.06 -7.67
C PRO A 60 14.51 9.28 -8.56
N ASN A 61 15.00 8.78 -9.69
CA ASN A 61 14.20 7.86 -10.49
C ASN A 61 14.07 6.57 -9.68
N LEU A 62 12.88 6.30 -9.14
CA LEU A 62 12.61 5.13 -8.30
C LEU A 62 12.33 3.94 -9.24
N GLU A 63 13.38 3.47 -9.91
CA GLU A 63 13.31 2.48 -11.01
C GLU A 63 13.21 1.03 -10.51
N THR A 64 13.56 0.78 -9.24
CA THR A 64 13.70 -0.57 -8.69
C THR A 64 12.96 -0.75 -7.38
N ALA A 65 12.54 -1.98 -7.09
CA ALA A 65 11.93 -2.34 -5.81
C ALA A 65 12.87 -2.02 -4.63
N GLU A 66 14.19 -2.10 -4.83
CA GLU A 66 15.18 -1.74 -3.83
C GLU A 66 15.17 -0.24 -3.51
N ASP A 67 15.01 0.61 -4.53
CA ASP A 67 14.91 2.05 -4.35
C ASP A 67 13.59 2.45 -3.68
N TRP A 68 12.50 1.76 -4.01
CA TRP A 68 11.23 1.90 -3.31
C TRP A 68 11.34 1.52 -1.83
N ASN A 69 11.99 0.41 -1.52
CA ASN A 69 12.17 -0.04 -0.14
C ASN A 69 13.08 0.89 0.65
N ARG A 70 14.11 1.46 0.00
CA ARG A 70 14.96 2.50 0.58
C ARG A 70 14.14 3.75 0.92
N ARG A 71 13.30 4.20 -0.01
CA ARG A 71 12.46 5.38 0.17
C ARG A 71 11.41 5.18 1.26
N LEU A 72 10.79 4.00 1.30
CA LEU A 72 9.85 3.61 2.35
C LEU A 72 10.50 3.72 3.74
N LYS A 73 11.72 3.19 3.87
CA LYS A 73 12.50 3.31 5.11
C LYS A 73 12.81 4.76 5.47
N GLU A 74 13.25 5.57 4.51
CA GLU A 74 13.49 7.01 4.75
C GLU A 74 12.22 7.76 5.16
N LEU A 75 11.06 7.45 4.60
CA LEU A 75 9.79 8.08 4.96
C LEU A 75 9.33 7.69 6.37
N LEU A 76 9.57 6.44 6.78
CA LEU A 76 9.35 5.99 8.16
C LEU A 76 10.30 6.70 9.13
N ASP A 77 11.58 6.86 8.75
CA ASP A 77 12.61 7.45 9.61
C ASP A 77 12.50 8.99 9.70
N SER A 78 12.08 9.66 8.62
CA SER A 78 11.93 11.13 8.54
C SER A 78 10.60 11.65 9.09
N ASN A 79 9.66 10.77 9.39
CA ASN A 79 8.39 11.11 10.03
C ASN A 79 8.23 10.43 11.40
N PRO A 80 9.13 10.70 12.39
CA PRO A 80 8.95 10.22 13.77
C PRO A 80 7.73 10.86 14.44
N SER A 81 7.20 11.93 13.83
CA SER A 81 5.98 12.64 14.21
C SER A 81 4.98 12.64 13.05
N ALA A 82 4.70 11.48 12.46
CA ALA A 82 3.32 11.24 12.05
C ALA A 82 2.49 11.58 13.30
N PRO A 83 1.42 12.40 13.19
CA PRO A 83 0.69 12.85 14.37
C PRO A 83 0.45 11.65 15.25
N ALA A 84 0.89 11.74 16.52
CA ALA A 84 0.57 10.75 17.52
C ALA A 84 -0.96 10.71 17.61
N VAL A 85 -1.53 9.84 16.80
CA VAL A 85 -2.67 9.00 17.06
C VAL A 85 -3.65 9.67 18.01
N SER A 86 -4.55 10.50 17.47
CA SER A 86 -5.90 10.52 18.03
C SER A 86 -6.51 9.17 17.71
N ALA A 87 -6.22 8.22 18.59
CA ALA A 87 -6.60 6.83 18.47
C ALA A 87 -8.08 6.74 18.13
N GLY A 88 -8.42 5.98 17.10
CA GLY A 88 -9.51 5.03 17.31
C GLY A 88 -9.12 4.26 18.56
N GLU A 89 -9.68 4.67 19.70
CA GLU A 89 -9.37 4.11 21.01
C GLU A 89 -9.54 2.60 20.89
N TYR A 90 -8.50 1.85 21.26
CA TYR A 90 -8.49 0.41 21.06
C TYR A 90 -9.75 -0.20 21.68
N ARG A 91 -10.50 -0.90 20.84
CA ARG A 91 -11.70 -1.62 21.26
C ARG A 91 -11.32 -3.08 21.42
N ILE A 92 -11.75 -3.64 22.54
CA ILE A 92 -11.55 -5.04 22.86
C ILE A 92 -12.29 -5.88 21.82
N GLY A 93 -11.61 -6.89 21.27
CA GLY A 93 -12.15 -7.84 20.30
C GLY A 93 -12.19 -9.28 20.83
N PRO A 94 -12.86 -10.19 20.12
CA PRO A 94 -12.87 -11.61 20.44
C PRO A 94 -11.45 -12.21 20.41
N GLU A 95 -11.15 -13.17 21.28
CA GLU A 95 -9.83 -13.80 21.45
C GLU A 95 -8.75 -12.93 22.13
N ASP A 96 -9.04 -11.67 22.48
CA ASP A 96 -8.12 -10.88 23.30
C ASP A 96 -7.97 -11.44 24.71
N VAL A 97 -6.78 -11.29 25.26
CA VAL A 97 -6.47 -11.69 26.63
C VAL A 97 -6.34 -10.44 27.48
N LEU A 98 -7.18 -10.34 28.50
CA LEU A 98 -7.26 -9.22 29.43
C LEU A 98 -6.79 -9.66 30.81
N ASN A 99 -5.97 -8.83 31.46
CA ASN A 99 -5.62 -8.96 32.86
C ASN A 99 -6.49 -8.01 33.67
N ILE A 100 -7.32 -8.57 34.55
CA ILE A 100 -8.26 -7.82 35.38
C ILE A 100 -7.72 -7.84 36.81
N ASN A 101 -7.46 -6.66 37.35
CA ASN A 101 -6.94 -6.46 38.70
C ASN A 101 -7.96 -5.66 39.51
N ILE A 102 -8.37 -6.20 40.66
CA ILE A 102 -9.32 -5.59 41.57
C ILE A 102 -8.55 -5.32 42.88
N PHE A 103 -8.42 -4.03 43.20
CA PHE A 103 -7.70 -3.60 44.40
C PHE A 103 -8.37 -4.19 45.66
N GLU A 104 -7.55 -4.60 46.64
CA GLU A 104 -7.98 -5.27 47.87
C GLU A 104 -8.70 -6.63 47.71
N ALA A 105 -8.81 -7.16 46.48
CA ALA A 105 -9.42 -8.46 46.21
C ALA A 105 -8.57 -9.32 45.26
N GLN A 106 -7.35 -9.67 45.70
CA GLN A 106 -6.41 -10.45 44.89
C GLN A 106 -6.94 -11.81 44.42
N GLU A 107 -7.92 -12.39 45.14
CA GLU A 107 -8.57 -13.66 44.78
C GLU A 107 -9.41 -13.57 43.50
N LEU A 108 -9.87 -12.36 43.16
CA LEU A 108 -10.66 -12.07 41.96
C LEU A 108 -9.79 -11.66 40.77
N ASN A 109 -8.50 -11.41 40.99
CA ASN A 109 -7.56 -11.08 39.92
C ASN A 109 -7.41 -12.26 38.98
N ARG A 110 -7.74 -12.06 37.71
CA ARG A 110 -7.68 -13.11 36.70
C ARG A 110 -7.23 -12.56 35.37
N GLU A 111 -6.51 -13.41 34.66
CA GLU A 111 -6.32 -13.29 33.24
C GLU A 111 -7.47 -14.03 32.54
N VAL A 112 -8.22 -13.31 31.70
CA VAL A 112 -9.41 -13.81 31.02
C VAL A 112 -9.27 -13.61 29.53
N ARG A 113 -9.69 -14.61 28.76
CA ARG A 113 -9.81 -14.50 27.31
C ARG A 113 -11.24 -14.08 26.95
N VAL A 114 -11.35 -13.11 26.05
CA VAL A 114 -12.62 -12.72 25.44
C VAL A 114 -13.09 -13.85 24.53
N SER A 115 -14.28 -14.38 24.79
CA SER A 115 -14.88 -15.45 23.98
C SER A 115 -15.21 -14.96 22.56
N ALA A 116 -15.43 -15.88 21.62
CA ALA A 116 -15.91 -15.57 20.26
C ALA A 116 -17.20 -14.73 20.24
N GLY A 117 -18.07 -14.89 21.26
CA GLY A 117 -19.29 -14.09 21.43
C GLY A 117 -19.06 -12.67 21.97
N GLY A 118 -17.81 -12.34 22.32
CA GLY A 118 -17.40 -11.05 22.81
C GLY A 118 -17.53 -10.86 24.33
N ASP A 119 -17.81 -11.93 25.07
CA ASP A 119 -17.98 -11.89 26.52
C ASP A 119 -16.73 -12.41 27.26
N ILE A 120 -16.47 -11.87 28.45
CA ILE A 120 -15.47 -12.37 29.41
C ILE A 120 -16.16 -13.06 30.58
N SER A 121 -15.54 -14.09 31.15
CA SER A 121 -16.06 -14.79 32.33
C SER A 121 -15.27 -14.42 33.58
N LEU A 122 -15.95 -13.87 34.58
CA LEU A 122 -15.37 -13.47 35.85
C LEU A 122 -16.03 -14.19 37.03
N PRO A 123 -15.27 -14.54 38.07
CA PRO A 123 -15.86 -15.00 39.33
C PRO A 123 -16.84 -13.96 39.88
N LEU A 124 -17.94 -14.43 40.47
CA LEU A 124 -19.03 -13.62 41.06
C LEU A 124 -19.90 -12.82 40.05
N LEU A 125 -19.33 -12.34 38.95
CA LEU A 125 -20.04 -11.56 37.93
C LEU A 125 -20.57 -12.40 36.76
N GLY A 126 -20.06 -13.62 36.57
CA GLY A 126 -20.44 -14.47 35.44
C GLY A 126 -19.92 -13.91 34.12
N SER A 127 -20.73 -13.96 33.07
CA SER A 127 -20.37 -13.47 31.74
C SER A 127 -20.69 -11.98 31.58
N VAL A 128 -19.68 -11.18 31.19
CA VAL A 128 -19.80 -9.74 30.97
C VAL A 128 -19.38 -9.40 29.54
N ARG A 129 -20.16 -8.59 28.83
CA ARG A 129 -19.84 -8.13 27.48
C ARG A 129 -18.61 -7.22 27.50
N ALA A 130 -17.55 -7.60 26.78
CA ALA A 130 -16.31 -6.84 26.66
C ALA A 130 -16.05 -6.35 25.22
N ALA A 131 -16.48 -7.11 24.22
CA ALA A 131 -16.24 -6.76 22.83
C ALA A 131 -16.89 -5.43 22.45
N GLY A 132 -16.13 -4.60 21.74
CA GLY A 132 -16.54 -3.27 21.31
C GLY A 132 -16.34 -2.17 22.37
N LEU A 133 -16.09 -2.53 23.63
CA LEU A 133 -15.74 -1.56 24.69
C LEU A 133 -14.26 -1.22 24.65
N THR A 134 -13.92 -0.03 25.11
CA THR A 134 -12.53 0.32 25.45
C THR A 134 -12.18 -0.27 26.82
N PRO A 135 -10.88 -0.46 27.14
CA PRO A 135 -10.47 -0.94 28.46
C PRO A 135 -11.03 -0.09 29.61
N ARG A 136 -11.07 1.24 29.45
CA ARG A 136 -11.63 2.18 30.43
C ARG A 136 -13.14 2.05 30.59
N GLU A 137 -13.85 1.87 29.47
CA GLU A 137 -15.29 1.63 29.51
C GLU A 137 -15.59 0.32 30.26
N LEU A 138 -14.80 -0.73 30.00
CA LEU A 138 -14.95 -2.01 30.69
C LEU A 138 -14.59 -1.90 32.18
N GLU A 139 -13.56 -1.14 32.56
CA GLU A 139 -13.25 -0.83 33.97
C GLU A 139 -14.46 -0.24 34.69
N PHE A 140 -15.09 0.77 34.10
CA PHE A 140 -16.26 1.42 34.66
C PHE A 140 -17.44 0.45 34.80
N VAL A 141 -17.71 -0.35 33.76
CA VAL A 141 -18.77 -1.37 33.78
C VAL A 141 -18.53 -2.39 34.90
N LEU A 142 -17.30 -2.89 35.06
CA LEU A 142 -16.97 -3.87 36.09
C LEU A 142 -17.03 -3.27 37.50
N GLN A 143 -16.57 -2.04 37.68
CA GLN A 143 -16.66 -1.31 38.94
C GLN A 143 -18.12 -1.15 39.38
N GLU A 144 -19.00 -0.74 38.46
CA GLU A 144 -20.44 -0.58 38.76
C GLU A 144 -21.12 -1.92 39.10
N LEU A 145 -20.80 -2.98 38.37
CA LEU A 145 -21.35 -4.32 38.64
C LEU A 145 -20.90 -4.87 39.99
N LEU A 146 -19.62 -4.70 40.36
CA LEU A 146 -19.11 -5.11 41.67
C LEU A 146 -19.68 -4.26 42.80
N HIS A 147 -19.83 -2.94 42.58
CA HIS A 147 -20.33 -2.02 43.59
C HIS A 147 -21.76 -2.37 44.04
N ARG A 148 -22.60 -2.77 43.08
CA ARG A 148 -24.02 -3.06 43.36
C ARG A 148 -24.26 -4.35 44.12
N THR A 149 -23.42 -5.37 43.92
CA THR A 149 -23.74 -6.72 44.37
C THR A 149 -22.75 -7.27 45.40
N TYR A 150 -21.49 -6.82 45.40
CA TYR A 150 -20.42 -7.51 46.15
C TYR A 150 -19.48 -6.61 46.97
N MET A 151 -19.25 -5.34 46.58
CA MET A 151 -18.24 -4.48 47.22
C MET A 151 -18.74 -3.04 47.37
N LYS A 152 -18.28 -2.29 48.39
CA LYS A 152 -18.71 -0.88 48.58
C LYS A 152 -17.91 0.14 47.78
N ASP A 153 -16.66 -0.14 47.43
CA ASP A 153 -15.81 0.79 46.67
C ASP A 153 -14.74 0.03 45.86
N PRO A 154 -15.15 -0.82 44.91
CA PRO A 154 -14.22 -1.61 44.14
C PRO A 154 -13.42 -0.73 43.17
N HIS A 155 -12.10 -0.82 43.22
CA HIS A 155 -11.22 -0.19 42.24
C HIS A 155 -10.71 -1.26 41.28
N VAL A 156 -11.11 -1.15 40.01
CA VAL A 156 -10.78 -2.13 38.97
C VAL A 156 -9.82 -1.51 37.96
N SER A 157 -8.82 -2.27 37.53
CA SER A 157 -7.94 -1.93 36.41
C SER A 157 -7.93 -3.06 35.41
N VAL A 158 -8.09 -2.73 34.14
CA VAL A 158 -8.12 -3.70 33.03
C VAL A 158 -6.96 -3.39 32.08
N PHE A 159 -6.07 -4.36 31.95
CA PHE A 159 -4.94 -4.27 31.02
C PHE A 159 -5.08 -5.31 29.92
N VAL A 160 -4.82 -4.91 28.67
CA VAL A 160 -4.78 -5.84 27.55
C VAL A 160 -3.43 -6.53 27.56
N HIS A 161 -3.41 -7.83 27.83
CA HIS A 161 -2.19 -8.63 27.90
C HIS A 161 -1.75 -9.13 26.52
N GLU A 162 -2.67 -9.74 25.77
CA GLU A 162 -2.45 -10.16 24.39
C GLU A 162 -3.57 -9.66 23.47
N MET A 163 -3.19 -8.99 22.38
CA MET A 163 -4.08 -8.64 21.27
C MET A 163 -3.99 -9.72 20.20
N GLN A 164 -4.97 -10.63 20.16
CA GLN A 164 -5.04 -11.71 19.15
C GLN A 164 -6.17 -11.50 18.13
N SER A 165 -7.10 -10.59 18.45
CA SER A 165 -8.37 -10.35 17.75
C SER A 165 -8.27 -9.74 16.35
N HIS A 166 -7.09 -9.29 15.92
CA HIS A 166 -7.00 -8.22 14.93
C HIS A 166 -5.87 -8.37 13.89
N PRO A 167 -5.73 -9.55 13.24
CA PRO A 167 -4.76 -9.71 12.18
C PRO A 167 -5.11 -8.87 10.94
N VAL A 168 -4.10 -8.39 10.24
CA VAL A 168 -4.19 -7.92 8.86
C VAL A 168 -3.56 -8.96 7.94
N SER A 169 -4.27 -9.33 6.88
CA SER A 169 -3.77 -10.28 5.89
C SER A 169 -3.12 -9.52 4.74
N VAL A 170 -1.83 -9.72 4.50
CA VAL A 170 -1.12 -9.12 3.37
C VAL A 170 -0.79 -10.21 2.36
N MET A 171 -1.23 -10.03 1.12
CA MET A 171 -1.07 -11.02 0.05
C MET A 171 -0.76 -10.39 -1.31
N GLY A 172 -0.29 -11.21 -2.24
CA GLY A 172 0.07 -10.78 -3.58
C GLY A 172 1.56 -10.52 -3.74
N ALA A 173 1.93 -9.49 -4.51
CA ALA A 173 3.31 -9.16 -4.86
C ALA A 173 4.05 -8.38 -3.76
N VAL A 174 4.19 -9.00 -2.59
CA VAL A 174 4.99 -8.51 -1.47
C VAL A 174 6.11 -9.50 -1.17
N ARG A 175 7.21 -9.04 -0.54
CA ARG A 175 8.35 -9.91 -0.25
C ARG A 175 8.00 -11.01 0.74
N ARG A 176 7.22 -10.69 1.78
CA ARG A 176 6.72 -11.66 2.74
C ARG A 176 5.20 -11.61 2.87
N PRO A 177 4.46 -12.38 2.04
CA PRO A 177 3.02 -12.57 2.21
C PRO A 177 2.74 -13.29 3.53
N GLY A 178 1.63 -12.94 4.18
CA GLY A 178 1.24 -13.59 5.42
C GLY A 178 0.26 -12.78 6.24
N VAL A 179 -0.02 -13.31 7.44
CA VAL A 179 -0.88 -12.68 8.42
C VAL A 179 -0.03 -11.93 9.43
N PHE A 180 -0.36 -10.67 9.67
CA PHE A 180 0.40 -9.76 10.52
C PHE A 180 -0.47 -9.27 11.67
N GLN A 181 0.03 -9.43 12.89
CA GLN A 181 -0.61 -8.82 14.05
C GLN A 181 -0.23 -7.35 14.11
N ILE A 182 -1.22 -6.46 14.05
CA ILE A 182 -1.01 -5.01 14.17
C ILE A 182 -1.75 -4.47 15.40
N ARG A 183 -1.14 -3.48 16.05
CA ARG A 183 -1.79 -2.74 17.15
C ARG A 183 -2.43 -1.49 16.60
N GLY A 184 -3.74 -1.35 16.80
CA GLY A 184 -4.53 -0.25 16.26
C GLY A 184 -4.56 -0.22 14.73
N SER A 185 -5.02 0.90 14.17
CA SER A 185 -4.90 1.18 12.73
C SER A 185 -3.46 1.54 12.37
N LYS A 186 -2.96 1.01 11.25
CA LYS A 186 -1.67 1.39 10.68
C LYS A 186 -1.85 1.98 9.30
N THR A 187 -0.92 2.81 8.84
CA THR A 187 -0.96 3.25 7.45
C THR A 187 -0.67 2.10 6.48
N LEU A 188 -1.15 2.17 5.24
CA LEU A 188 -0.87 1.16 4.22
C LEU A 188 0.65 0.95 4.04
N LEU A 189 1.42 2.04 4.02
CA LEU A 189 2.87 1.98 3.91
C LEU A 189 3.53 1.25 5.09
N GLU A 190 3.08 1.46 6.33
CA GLU A 190 3.54 0.69 7.48
C GLU A 190 3.24 -0.81 7.33
N VAL A 191 2.03 -1.16 6.88
CA VAL A 191 1.63 -2.56 6.70
C VAL A 191 2.47 -3.23 5.60
N LEU A 192 2.72 -2.56 4.48
CA LEU A 192 3.62 -3.05 3.44
C LEU A 192 5.07 -3.20 3.95
N SER A 193 5.51 -2.30 4.84
CA SER A 193 6.82 -2.39 5.49
C SER A 193 6.93 -3.62 6.40
N LEU A 194 5.86 -3.94 7.14
CA LEU A 194 5.78 -5.17 7.92
C LEU A 194 5.91 -6.41 7.04
N ALA A 195 5.42 -6.37 5.80
CA ALA A 195 5.57 -7.41 4.79
C ALA A 195 6.91 -7.37 4.02
N GLU A 196 7.91 -6.66 4.56
CA GLU A 196 9.25 -6.45 4.00
C GLU A 196 9.28 -5.66 2.67
N GLY A 197 8.20 -4.96 2.36
CA GLY A 197 8.05 -4.15 1.16
C GLY A 197 7.51 -4.92 -0.05
N LEU A 198 7.58 -4.27 -1.21
CA LEU A 198 7.06 -4.79 -2.47
C LEU A 198 8.02 -5.83 -3.08
N ALA A 199 7.47 -6.86 -3.74
CA ALA A 199 8.25 -7.80 -4.53
C ALA A 199 8.74 -7.17 -5.84
N ASP A 200 9.71 -7.81 -6.50
CA ASP A 200 10.30 -7.30 -7.77
C ASP A 200 9.30 -7.31 -8.94
N ASP A 201 8.26 -8.13 -8.84
CA ASP A 201 7.15 -8.22 -9.80
C ASP A 201 5.87 -7.53 -9.31
N ALA A 202 5.98 -6.61 -8.35
CA ALA A 202 4.84 -5.85 -7.85
C ALA A 202 4.31 -4.87 -8.89
N GLY A 203 2.98 -4.84 -8.99
CA GLY A 203 2.24 -3.82 -9.71
C GLY A 203 2.00 -2.59 -8.84
N GLU A 204 1.40 -1.57 -9.45
CA GLU A 204 1.18 -0.28 -8.78
C GLU A 204 -0.10 -0.23 -7.96
N THR A 205 -0.99 -1.22 -8.11
CA THR A 205 -2.30 -1.18 -7.48
C THR A 205 -2.31 -2.04 -6.24
N VAL A 206 -2.72 -1.45 -5.12
CA VAL A 206 -3.12 -2.19 -3.92
C VAL A 206 -4.62 -2.11 -3.77
N ILE A 207 -5.21 -3.25 -3.44
CA ILE A 207 -6.62 -3.39 -3.15
C ILE A 207 -6.73 -3.71 -1.66
N ILE A 208 -7.36 -2.83 -0.90
CA ILE A 208 -7.70 -3.06 0.50
C ILE A 208 -9.15 -3.52 0.54
N LEU A 209 -9.39 -4.72 1.03
CA LEU A 209 -10.74 -5.24 1.26
C LEU A 209 -11.06 -5.05 2.74
N ARG A 210 -11.99 -4.14 3.06
CA ARG A 210 -12.42 -3.91 4.45
C ARG A 210 -13.38 -4.99 4.90
N GLY A 211 -13.26 -5.43 6.16
CA GLY A 211 -14.22 -6.35 6.78
C GLY A 211 -14.25 -7.79 6.24
N ALA A 212 -13.43 -8.12 5.24
CA ALA A 212 -13.46 -9.43 4.59
C ALA A 212 -13.07 -10.60 5.53
N ALA A 213 -12.31 -10.35 6.61
CA ALA A 213 -12.01 -11.36 7.62
C ALA A 213 -13.14 -11.61 8.64
N LEU A 214 -14.13 -10.71 8.74
CA LEU A 214 -15.19 -10.77 9.77
C LEU A 214 -16.52 -11.35 9.28
N THR A 215 -16.69 -11.55 7.96
CA THR A 215 -17.93 -12.09 7.37
C THR A 215 -17.83 -13.52 6.86
N ALA A 216 -16.71 -14.21 7.10
CA ALA A 216 -16.65 -15.66 6.94
C ALA A 216 -17.35 -16.32 8.14
N GLU A 217 -18.64 -16.06 8.29
CA GLU A 217 -19.53 -16.96 9.00
C GLU A 217 -19.25 -18.36 8.42
N PRO A 218 -18.81 -19.35 9.21
CA PRO A 218 -18.85 -20.72 8.75
C PRO A 218 -20.33 -20.97 8.55
N HIS A 219 -20.77 -20.96 7.30
CA HIS A 219 -22.11 -21.40 6.95
C HIS A 219 -22.19 -22.81 7.49
N LEU A 220 -22.80 -22.93 8.67
CA LEU A 220 -23.25 -24.18 9.23
C LEU A 220 -23.93 -24.87 8.06
N ALA A 221 -23.41 -26.03 7.70
CA ALA A 221 -24.04 -26.94 6.76
C ALA A 221 -25.41 -27.29 7.36
N ALA A 222 -26.39 -26.42 7.10
CA ALA A 222 -27.76 -26.62 7.50
C ALA A 222 -28.31 -27.74 6.63
N ASP A 223 -28.66 -28.83 7.30
CA ASP A 223 -29.66 -29.81 6.90
C ASP A 223 -29.68 -30.22 5.42
N TYR A 224 -28.84 -31.21 5.09
CA TYR A 224 -29.27 -32.21 4.12
C TYR A 224 -29.95 -33.36 4.88
N PRO A 225 -31.29 -33.48 4.88
CA PRO A 225 -31.92 -34.72 5.29
C PRO A 225 -31.62 -35.78 4.22
N ALA A 226 -30.98 -36.86 4.66
CA ALA A 226 -30.78 -38.05 3.85
C ALA A 226 -32.12 -38.76 3.62
N GLY A 227 -32.45 -38.99 2.35
CA GLY A 227 -33.28 -40.11 1.90
C GLY A 227 -34.77 -39.84 1.70
N SER A 228 -35.22 -39.96 0.45
CA SER A 228 -36.30 -40.89 0.10
C SER A 228 -36.41 -41.08 -1.42
N ASP A 229 -36.72 -42.32 -1.78
CA ASP A 229 -36.75 -42.97 -3.09
C ASP A 229 -37.75 -42.47 -4.15
N HIS A 230 -37.36 -42.69 -5.42
CA HIS A 230 -38.14 -43.09 -6.63
C HIS A 230 -39.21 -42.16 -7.26
N PRO A 231 -39.65 -42.40 -8.52
CA PRO A 231 -38.97 -42.93 -9.72
C PRO A 231 -39.24 -42.13 -11.04
N SER A 232 -38.62 -42.60 -12.12
CA SER A 232 -38.78 -42.30 -13.57
C SER A 232 -40.14 -41.82 -14.12
N SER A 233 -40.13 -40.88 -15.08
CA SER A 233 -40.71 -41.05 -16.44
C SER A 233 -40.68 -39.77 -17.31
N SER A 234 -40.21 -39.94 -18.56
CA SER A 234 -40.63 -39.32 -19.83
C SER A 234 -40.72 -37.80 -20.03
N ALA A 235 -39.78 -37.30 -20.84
CA ALA A 235 -39.96 -36.50 -22.08
C ALA A 235 -41.16 -35.55 -22.23
N GLN A 236 -40.87 -34.27 -22.52
CA GLN A 236 -41.34 -33.57 -23.74
C GLN A 236 -40.73 -32.16 -23.86
N ASN A 237 -40.40 -31.81 -25.11
CA ASN A 237 -39.87 -30.52 -25.56
C ASN A 237 -40.86 -29.38 -25.32
N ALA A 238 -40.36 -28.17 -25.01
CA ALA A 238 -40.58 -26.97 -25.83
C ALA A 238 -39.90 -25.76 -25.18
N ALA A 239 -39.35 -24.93 -26.07
CA ALA A 239 -38.77 -23.62 -25.86
C ALA A 239 -39.40 -22.79 -24.74
N GLU A 240 -38.54 -22.24 -23.89
CA GLU A 240 -38.56 -20.81 -23.55
C GLU A 240 -37.22 -20.44 -22.90
N GLY A 241 -36.43 -19.67 -23.65
CA GLY A 241 -35.30 -18.95 -23.09
C GLY A 241 -35.79 -17.80 -22.20
N THR A 242 -34.87 -17.29 -21.39
CA THR A 242 -35.00 -16.08 -20.54
C THR A 242 -35.30 -16.31 -19.07
N ALA A 243 -34.57 -17.21 -18.41
CA ALA A 243 -34.42 -17.14 -16.95
C ALA A 243 -33.04 -17.56 -16.41
N VAL A 244 -32.03 -17.70 -17.27
CA VAL A 244 -30.67 -18.11 -16.85
C VAL A 244 -29.73 -16.93 -16.60
N SER A 245 -30.22 -15.70 -16.70
CA SER A 245 -29.44 -14.47 -16.46
C SER A 245 -29.39 -14.04 -14.99
N SER A 246 -30.12 -14.71 -14.10
CA SER A 246 -30.25 -14.28 -12.69
C SER A 246 -29.36 -15.04 -11.70
N ALA A 247 -28.63 -16.07 -12.14
CA ALA A 247 -27.69 -16.84 -11.29
C ALA A 247 -26.20 -16.49 -11.54
N LEU A 248 -25.90 -15.63 -12.53
CA LEU A 248 -24.55 -15.13 -12.80
C LEU A 248 -24.27 -13.78 -12.15
N ASN A 249 -25.19 -13.26 -11.33
CA ASN A 249 -24.97 -12.03 -10.57
C ASN A 249 -24.37 -12.28 -9.18
N SER A 250 -23.47 -13.26 -9.07
CA SER A 250 -22.56 -13.45 -7.93
C SER A 250 -21.39 -12.47 -7.94
N ASN A 251 -21.35 -11.54 -8.90
CA ASN A 251 -20.35 -10.48 -8.97
C ASN A 251 -20.70 -9.21 -8.16
N ARG A 252 -21.71 -9.27 -7.27
CA ARG A 252 -22.03 -8.18 -6.33
C ARG A 252 -21.32 -8.27 -4.97
N PHE A 253 -20.51 -9.30 -4.73
CA PHE A 253 -19.70 -9.42 -3.51
C PHE A 253 -18.35 -8.69 -3.58
N ALA A 254 -18.09 -7.93 -4.63
CA ALA A 254 -16.81 -7.26 -4.85
C ALA A 254 -17.01 -5.81 -5.34
N SER A 255 -17.52 -4.91 -4.50
CA SER A 255 -17.38 -3.46 -4.82
C SER A 255 -17.74 -2.45 -3.74
N GLU A 256 -18.36 -2.77 -2.60
CA GLU A 256 -18.72 -1.70 -1.65
C GLU A 256 -17.62 -1.35 -0.64
N ASP A 257 -16.73 -2.30 -0.30
CA ASP A 257 -15.68 -2.13 0.72
C ASP A 257 -14.25 -2.27 0.19
N ALA A 258 -14.08 -2.27 -1.14
CA ALA A 258 -12.77 -2.40 -1.78
C ALA A 258 -12.16 -1.02 -2.09
N VAL A 259 -11.15 -0.62 -1.32
CA VAL A 259 -10.40 0.62 -1.58
C VAL A 259 -9.22 0.29 -2.50
N GLN A 260 -9.21 0.84 -3.71
CA GLN A 260 -8.07 0.75 -4.61
C GLN A 260 -7.12 1.94 -4.41
N VAL A 261 -5.84 1.64 -4.30
CA VAL A 261 -4.79 2.61 -4.01
C VAL A 261 -3.71 2.47 -5.07
N ASN A 262 -3.33 3.59 -5.70
CA ASN A 262 -2.17 3.65 -6.57
C ASN A 262 -0.91 3.94 -5.72
N LEU A 263 -0.01 2.95 -5.65
CA LEU A 263 1.23 3.02 -4.91
C LEU A 263 2.19 4.08 -5.46
N LYS A 264 2.19 4.32 -6.78
CA LYS A 264 3.06 5.31 -7.38
C LYS A 264 2.70 6.71 -6.87
N ASP A 265 1.43 7.06 -6.98
CA ASP A 265 0.93 8.36 -6.52
C ASP A 265 1.17 8.51 -5.00
N LEU A 266 0.98 7.44 -4.24
CA LEU A 266 1.18 7.41 -2.80
C LEU A 266 2.65 7.59 -2.38
N LEU A 267 3.60 7.01 -3.12
CA LEU A 267 5.02 7.04 -2.76
C LEU A 267 5.76 8.24 -3.37
N GLU A 268 5.29 8.79 -4.49
CA GLU A 268 5.84 9.99 -5.14
C GLU A 268 5.31 11.29 -4.53
N SER A 269 4.09 11.27 -3.98
CA SER A 269 3.56 12.43 -3.27
C SER A 269 4.18 12.54 -1.86
N ALA A 270 4.55 13.76 -1.47
CA ALA A 270 4.97 14.06 -0.10
C ALA A 270 3.77 14.15 0.87
N ASP A 271 2.55 13.97 0.36
CA ASP A 271 1.32 14.24 1.07
C ASP A 271 0.81 12.99 1.80
N SER A 272 0.90 13.02 3.13
CA SER A 272 0.43 11.93 3.99
C SER A 272 -1.09 11.67 3.90
N HIS A 273 -1.85 12.58 3.27
CA HIS A 273 -3.31 12.48 3.14
C HIS A 273 -3.76 11.38 2.17
N GLY A 274 -2.88 10.94 1.26
CA GLY A 274 -3.16 9.84 0.33
C GLY A 274 -2.93 8.45 0.90
N ASN A 275 -2.39 8.32 2.12
CA ASN A 275 -2.01 7.04 2.72
C ASN A 275 -3.16 6.45 3.55
N PRO A 276 -3.96 5.51 3.00
CA PRO A 276 -5.12 5.02 3.71
C PRO A 276 -4.70 4.26 4.97
N LEU A 277 -5.45 4.46 6.04
CA LEU A 277 -5.34 3.66 7.25
C LEU A 277 -5.87 2.26 6.97
N VAL A 278 -5.07 1.24 7.24
CA VAL A 278 -5.46 -0.17 7.29
C VAL A 278 -5.91 -0.49 8.71
N HIS A 279 -7.10 -1.07 8.82
CA HIS A 279 -7.69 -1.49 10.07
C HIS A 279 -7.46 -2.98 10.27
N PRO A 280 -7.46 -3.45 11.53
CA PRO A 280 -7.60 -4.86 11.80
C PRO A 280 -8.73 -5.56 11.04
N GLY A 281 -8.48 -6.78 10.56
CA GLY A 281 -9.44 -7.55 9.75
C GLY A 281 -9.42 -7.20 8.25
N ASP A 282 -8.67 -6.18 7.84
CA ASP A 282 -8.49 -5.86 6.43
C ASP A 282 -7.62 -6.90 5.70
N ILE A 283 -7.89 -7.06 4.41
CA ILE A 283 -7.02 -7.79 3.49
C ILE A 283 -6.36 -6.78 2.55
N VAL A 284 -5.03 -6.71 2.61
CA VAL A 284 -4.21 -5.88 1.73
C VAL A 284 -3.66 -6.76 0.61
N LYS A 285 -4.16 -6.56 -0.60
CA LYS A 285 -3.76 -7.33 -1.79
C LYS A 285 -2.97 -6.44 -2.75
N VAL A 286 -1.71 -6.79 -2.99
CA VAL A 286 -0.86 -6.11 -3.97
C VAL A 286 -0.96 -6.83 -5.32
N THR A 287 -1.30 -6.12 -6.38
CA THR A 287 -1.35 -6.71 -7.74
C THR A 287 0.05 -7.02 -8.25
N ARG A 288 0.17 -7.96 -9.18
CA ARG A 288 1.43 -8.21 -9.90
C ARG A 288 1.53 -7.27 -11.09
N ALA A 289 2.75 -6.90 -11.44
CA ALA A 289 3.09 -6.20 -12.67
C ALA A 289 2.57 -6.98 -13.89
N GLY A 290 2.15 -6.26 -14.92
CA GLY A 290 1.87 -6.87 -16.22
C GLY A 290 3.15 -7.52 -16.78
N VAL A 291 3.02 -8.53 -17.64
CA VAL A 291 4.18 -9.19 -18.27
C VAL A 291 4.06 -9.06 -19.78
N VAL A 292 5.15 -8.72 -20.46
CA VAL A 292 5.27 -8.84 -21.93
C VAL A 292 6.15 -10.04 -22.27
N TYR A 293 5.91 -10.69 -23.39
CA TYR A 293 6.66 -11.85 -23.82
C TYR A 293 7.48 -11.53 -25.06
N VAL A 294 8.75 -11.92 -25.10
CA VAL A 294 9.57 -11.85 -26.30
C VAL A 294 10.00 -13.26 -26.66
N ILE A 295 9.68 -13.69 -27.88
CA ILE A 295 9.91 -15.06 -28.36
C ILE A 295 10.49 -15.08 -29.77
N GLY A 296 11.13 -16.20 -30.13
CA GLY A 296 11.76 -16.41 -31.43
C GLY A 296 13.26 -16.10 -31.42
N GLU A 297 13.75 -15.48 -32.49
CA GLU A 297 15.17 -15.23 -32.76
C GLU A 297 15.75 -14.04 -31.99
N VAL A 298 15.71 -14.17 -30.67
CA VAL A 298 16.36 -13.29 -29.70
C VAL A 298 17.34 -14.10 -28.87
N ARG A 299 18.32 -13.45 -28.23
CA ARG A 299 19.31 -14.17 -27.43
C ARG A 299 18.73 -14.77 -26.15
N LYS A 300 17.81 -14.03 -25.51
CA LYS A 300 17.13 -14.44 -24.28
C LYS A 300 15.61 -14.34 -24.45
N PRO A 301 14.95 -15.37 -25.00
CA PRO A 301 13.49 -15.41 -25.06
C PRO A 301 12.90 -15.58 -23.66
N GLY A 302 11.76 -14.96 -23.38
CA GLY A 302 11.13 -15.03 -22.07
C GLY A 302 10.04 -13.98 -21.84
N GLY A 303 9.43 -14.05 -20.65
CA GLY A 303 8.53 -13.03 -20.13
C GLY A 303 9.29 -11.99 -19.32
N PHE A 304 8.95 -10.73 -19.50
CA PHE A 304 9.54 -9.58 -18.81
C PHE A 304 8.44 -8.79 -18.11
N ALA A 305 8.59 -8.63 -16.79
CA ALA A 305 7.64 -7.85 -15.99
C ALA A 305 7.75 -6.36 -16.34
N LEU A 306 6.61 -5.72 -16.52
CA LEU A 306 6.43 -4.29 -16.70
C LEU A 306 6.62 -3.61 -15.34
N LYS A 307 7.80 -3.04 -15.12
CA LYS A 307 8.05 -2.25 -13.92
C LYS A 307 7.18 -0.98 -13.97
N SER A 308 6.47 -0.71 -12.87
CA SER A 308 5.69 0.50 -12.53
C SER A 308 5.38 1.49 -13.67
N ASN A 309 4.28 1.28 -14.41
CA ASN A 309 3.72 2.18 -15.45
C ASN A 309 4.75 2.72 -16.46
N GLU A 310 5.93 2.10 -16.53
CA GLU A 310 6.87 2.31 -17.58
C GLU A 310 6.34 1.48 -18.75
N LYS A 311 5.77 2.22 -19.68
CA LYS A 311 5.42 1.75 -21.00
C LYS A 311 6.67 1.16 -21.63
N ILE A 312 6.85 -0.16 -21.54
CA ILE A 312 8.00 -0.81 -22.17
C ILE A 312 7.85 -0.68 -23.68
N SER A 313 8.88 -0.19 -24.34
CA SER A 313 8.90 -0.13 -25.79
C SER A 313 9.39 -1.45 -26.38
N VAL A 314 9.22 -1.63 -27.70
CA VAL A 314 9.78 -2.78 -28.41
C VAL A 314 11.30 -2.81 -28.26
N LEU A 315 11.98 -1.67 -28.38
CA LEU A 315 13.43 -1.61 -28.22
C LEU A 315 13.88 -2.00 -26.81
N GLN A 316 13.17 -1.52 -25.77
CA GLN A 316 13.49 -1.85 -24.39
C GLN A 316 13.28 -3.34 -24.12
N ALA A 317 12.18 -3.93 -24.60
CA ALA A 317 11.94 -5.37 -24.50
C ALA A 317 13.02 -6.20 -25.22
N LEU A 318 13.48 -5.74 -26.39
CA LEU A 318 14.60 -6.38 -27.09
C LEU A 318 15.92 -6.26 -26.33
N ALA A 319 16.17 -5.13 -25.67
CA ALA A 319 17.35 -4.96 -24.82
C ALA A 319 17.34 -5.92 -23.63
N LEU A 320 16.18 -6.07 -22.96
CA LEU A 320 15.99 -7.06 -21.90
C LEU A 320 16.17 -8.50 -22.39
N SER A 321 15.89 -8.74 -23.68
CA SER A 321 16.10 -10.02 -24.36
C SER A 321 17.53 -10.22 -24.89
N GLU A 322 18.48 -9.38 -24.46
CA GLU A 322 19.89 -9.36 -24.88
C GLU A 322 20.10 -9.16 -26.40
N GLY A 323 19.10 -8.57 -27.06
CA GLY A 323 19.11 -8.27 -28.48
C GLY A 323 18.81 -9.45 -29.41
N LEU A 324 18.91 -9.17 -30.70
CA LEU A 324 18.59 -10.12 -31.77
C LEU A 324 19.73 -11.11 -32.01
N THR A 325 19.39 -12.33 -32.42
CA THR A 325 20.37 -13.28 -32.98
C THR A 325 20.86 -12.80 -34.36
N ARG A 326 21.98 -13.36 -34.85
CA ARG A 326 22.49 -13.04 -36.20
C ARG A 326 21.52 -13.49 -37.30
N THR A 327 20.74 -14.53 -37.03
CA THR A 327 19.77 -15.19 -37.92
C THR A 327 18.39 -14.52 -37.92
N ALA A 328 18.14 -13.57 -37.02
CA ALA A 328 16.85 -12.90 -36.91
C ALA A 328 16.42 -12.17 -38.20
N ALA A 329 15.13 -12.29 -38.53
CA ALA A 329 14.46 -11.55 -39.58
C ALA A 329 13.87 -10.24 -39.03
N LYS A 330 14.67 -9.16 -39.10
CA LYS A 330 14.32 -7.85 -38.52
C LYS A 330 12.98 -7.27 -39.04
N SER A 331 12.67 -7.47 -40.32
CA SER A 331 11.45 -6.96 -40.95
C SER A 331 10.23 -7.87 -40.82
N GLY A 332 10.40 -9.09 -40.27
CA GLY A 332 9.33 -10.08 -40.12
C GLY A 332 8.71 -10.11 -38.72
N ALA A 333 9.20 -9.28 -37.81
CA ALA A 333 8.72 -9.27 -36.43
C ALA A 333 7.28 -8.76 -36.36
N ARG A 334 6.55 -9.20 -35.33
CA ARG A 334 5.16 -8.83 -35.10
C ARG A 334 4.84 -8.75 -33.61
N ILE A 335 3.96 -7.82 -33.26
CA ILE A 335 3.35 -7.73 -31.94
C ILE A 335 2.01 -8.46 -32.03
N ILE A 336 1.80 -9.43 -31.15
CA ILE A 336 0.57 -10.18 -31.03
C ILE A 336 -0.11 -9.71 -29.74
N ARG A 337 -1.24 -9.02 -29.90
CA ARG A 337 -2.07 -8.56 -28.79
C ARG A 337 -3.34 -9.39 -28.74
N THR A 338 -3.65 -9.95 -27.58
CA THR A 338 -4.88 -10.75 -27.39
C THR A 338 -5.90 -9.95 -26.59
N ASP A 339 -7.05 -9.69 -27.20
CA ASP A 339 -8.17 -9.06 -26.52
C ASP A 339 -8.67 -9.99 -25.40
N GLN A 340 -8.83 -9.44 -24.19
CA GLN A 340 -9.15 -10.23 -23.00
C GLN A 340 -10.64 -10.62 -22.92
N GLN A 341 -11.51 -9.96 -23.68
CA GLN A 341 -12.96 -10.21 -23.68
C GLN A 341 -13.37 -11.11 -24.85
N SER A 342 -12.83 -10.87 -26.05
CA SER A 342 -13.16 -11.66 -27.24
C SER A 342 -12.22 -12.84 -27.47
N GLY A 343 -11.00 -12.82 -26.89
CA GLY A 343 -9.95 -13.78 -27.19
C GLY A 343 -9.31 -13.60 -28.57
N GLU A 344 -9.71 -12.56 -29.32
CA GLU A 344 -9.20 -12.29 -30.65
C GLU A 344 -7.73 -11.85 -30.59
N ARG A 345 -6.91 -12.39 -31.50
CA ARG A 345 -5.50 -12.04 -31.62
C ARG A 345 -5.30 -11.05 -32.76
N LYS A 346 -4.90 -9.83 -32.41
CA LYS A 346 -4.49 -8.81 -33.37
C LYS A 346 -2.97 -8.88 -33.57
N GLU A 347 -2.56 -9.18 -34.79
CA GLU A 347 -1.15 -9.18 -35.18
C GLU A 347 -0.79 -7.86 -35.86
N THR A 348 0.15 -7.12 -35.28
CA THR A 348 0.65 -5.86 -35.83
C THR A 348 2.08 -6.07 -36.33
N PRO A 349 2.34 -6.02 -37.65
CA PRO A 349 3.69 -6.19 -38.18
C PRO A 349 4.57 -5.01 -37.80
N ILE A 350 5.82 -5.29 -37.42
CA ILE A 350 6.81 -4.27 -37.04
C ILE A 350 8.15 -4.54 -37.73
N ASP A 351 8.81 -3.47 -38.18
CA ASP A 351 10.14 -3.55 -38.79
C ASP A 351 11.20 -3.11 -37.79
N LEU A 352 11.79 -4.08 -37.09
CA LEU A 352 12.84 -3.84 -36.10
C LEU A 352 14.07 -3.17 -36.72
N GLY A 353 14.33 -3.40 -38.01
CA GLY A 353 15.45 -2.78 -38.71
C GLY A 353 15.27 -1.27 -38.82
N LYS A 354 14.05 -0.82 -39.14
CA LYS A 354 13.72 0.61 -39.20
C LYS A 354 13.65 1.25 -37.82
N ILE A 355 13.09 0.56 -36.83
CA ILE A 355 12.98 1.08 -35.45
C ILE A 355 14.38 1.26 -34.85
N LEU A 356 15.26 0.26 -34.94
CA LEU A 356 16.66 0.35 -34.48
C LEU A 356 17.46 1.46 -35.18
N ALA A 357 17.13 1.77 -36.44
CA ALA A 357 17.77 2.84 -37.20
C ALA A 357 17.16 4.23 -36.95
N GLY A 358 16.16 4.35 -36.06
CA GLY A 358 15.44 5.60 -35.82
C GLY A 358 14.55 6.06 -36.99
N LYS A 359 14.25 5.18 -37.94
CA LYS A 359 13.46 5.46 -39.16
C LYS A 359 11.98 5.09 -39.03
N ALA A 360 11.58 4.50 -37.92
CA ALA A 360 10.21 4.18 -37.56
C ALA A 360 10.01 4.46 -36.07
N PRO A 361 8.78 4.83 -35.64
CA PRO A 361 8.48 5.02 -34.23
C PRO A 361 8.63 3.70 -33.47
N ASP A 362 9.06 3.79 -32.21
CA ASP A 362 9.19 2.65 -31.30
C ASP A 362 7.84 2.41 -30.58
N PRO A 363 7.08 1.35 -30.92
CA PRO A 363 5.77 1.11 -30.33
C PRO A 363 5.90 0.76 -28.85
N VAL A 364 4.95 1.25 -28.06
CA VAL A 364 4.78 0.85 -26.66
C VAL A 364 3.99 -0.45 -26.59
N LEU A 365 4.44 -1.38 -25.75
CA LEU A 365 3.77 -2.63 -25.46
C LEU A 365 2.78 -2.48 -24.30
N GLU A 366 1.74 -3.30 -24.34
CA GLU A 366 0.76 -3.47 -23.27
C GLU A 366 1.00 -4.78 -22.53
N ALA A 367 0.46 -4.87 -21.31
CA ALA A 367 0.50 -6.11 -20.55
C ALA A 367 -0.08 -7.28 -21.37
N LYS A 368 0.61 -8.41 -21.38
CA LYS A 368 0.32 -9.65 -22.12
C LYS A 368 0.60 -9.59 -23.62
N ASP A 369 1.21 -8.52 -24.14
CA ASP A 369 1.70 -8.50 -25.52
C ASP A 369 2.80 -9.54 -25.74
N ILE A 370 2.83 -10.11 -26.95
CA ILE A 370 3.87 -11.04 -27.38
C ILE A 370 4.60 -10.43 -28.59
N ILE A 371 5.90 -10.16 -28.44
CA ILE A 371 6.78 -9.86 -29.56
C ILE A 371 7.30 -11.18 -30.12
N PHE A 372 6.92 -11.49 -31.36
CA PHE A 372 7.45 -12.63 -32.09
C PHE A 372 8.47 -12.16 -33.13
N VAL A 373 9.70 -12.67 -33.02
CA VAL A 373 10.79 -12.42 -33.97
C VAL A 373 11.09 -13.69 -34.75
N PRO A 374 10.74 -13.78 -36.04
CA PRO A 374 11.02 -14.97 -36.82
C PRO A 374 12.49 -15.07 -37.26
N ASN A 375 12.87 -16.25 -37.75
CA ASN A 375 14.16 -16.47 -38.41
C ASN A 375 14.15 -16.02 -39.87
N SER A 376 15.33 -15.65 -40.35
CA SER A 376 15.54 -15.29 -41.76
C SER A 376 16.00 -16.51 -42.53
N ALA A 377 15.10 -17.09 -43.33
CA ALA A 377 15.41 -18.25 -44.18
C ALA A 377 16.60 -18.02 -45.13
N ALA A 378 16.80 -16.78 -45.61
CA ALA A 378 17.94 -16.42 -46.44
C ALA A 378 19.28 -16.44 -45.66
N LYS A 379 19.27 -16.10 -44.36
CA LYS A 379 20.49 -16.08 -43.53
C LYS A 379 20.86 -17.45 -42.98
N THR A 380 19.87 -18.31 -42.73
CA THR A 380 20.11 -19.68 -42.23
C THR A 380 20.65 -20.60 -43.33
N THR A 381 20.28 -20.36 -44.59
CA THR A 381 20.76 -21.12 -45.76
C THR A 381 22.18 -20.71 -46.19
N LEU A 382 22.51 -19.41 -46.16
CA LEU A 382 23.86 -18.90 -46.43
C LEU A 382 24.91 -19.44 -45.43
N GLY A 383 24.56 -19.52 -44.14
CA GLY A 383 25.47 -20.08 -43.13
C GLY A 383 25.80 -21.56 -43.34
N ARG A 384 24.81 -22.36 -43.76
CA ARG A 384 24.99 -23.81 -44.04
C ARG A 384 25.74 -24.09 -45.35
N GLY A 385 25.64 -23.20 -46.34
CA GLY A 385 26.33 -23.35 -47.63
C GLY A 385 27.84 -23.13 -47.56
N VAL A 386 28.31 -22.24 -46.67
CA VAL A 386 29.75 -21.96 -46.50
C VAL A 386 30.47 -23.07 -45.74
N GLU A 387 29.81 -23.71 -44.76
CA GLU A 387 30.36 -24.88 -44.04
C GLU A 387 30.55 -26.10 -44.95
N ALA A 388 29.65 -26.31 -45.91
CA ALA A 388 29.79 -27.35 -46.92
C ALA A 388 30.93 -27.08 -47.93
N ALA A 389 31.22 -25.80 -48.23
CA ALA A 389 32.30 -25.41 -49.14
C ALA A 389 33.70 -25.44 -48.48
N ALA A 390 33.79 -25.28 -47.15
CA ALA A 390 35.07 -25.36 -46.43
C ALA A 390 35.60 -26.81 -46.37
N GLN A 391 34.73 -27.82 -46.35
CA GLN A 391 35.15 -29.23 -46.39
C GLN A 391 35.61 -29.69 -47.77
N THR A 392 35.20 -29.02 -48.86
CA THR A 392 35.63 -29.37 -50.23
C THR A 392 36.95 -28.69 -50.65
N LEU A 393 37.36 -27.61 -49.98
CA LEU A 393 38.63 -26.92 -50.29
C LEU A 393 39.88 -27.57 -49.69
N THR A 394 39.75 -28.44 -48.68
CA THR A 394 40.91 -29.16 -48.11
C THR A 394 41.28 -30.42 -48.92
N GLY A 395 40.47 -30.79 -49.93
CA GLY A 395 40.69 -31.97 -50.77
C GLY A 395 41.46 -31.74 -52.08
N ILE A 396 41.84 -30.50 -52.41
CA ILE A 396 42.45 -30.15 -53.72
C ILE A 396 43.83 -29.48 -53.56
N LEU A 397 44.65 -29.88 -52.59
CA LEU A 397 46.06 -29.45 -52.50
C LEU A 397 47.05 -30.59 -52.22
N ILE A 398 46.67 -31.84 -52.50
CA ILE A 398 47.58 -33.00 -52.48
C ILE A 398 47.53 -33.66 -53.86
N PHE A 399 48.05 -33.02 -54.90
CA PHE A 399 48.56 -33.66 -56.13
C PHE A 399 49.13 -32.58 -57.07
N HIS A 400 50.42 -32.26 -56.91
CA HIS A 400 51.41 -32.22 -58.01
C HIS A 400 52.82 -31.98 -57.44
#